data_AF-A0A350BVE9-F1
#
_entry.id   AF-A0A350BVE9-F1
#
_cell.length_a   1.000
_cell.length_b   1.000
_cell.length_c   1.000
_cell.angle_alpha   90.00
_cell.angle_beta   90.00
_cell.angle_gamma   90.00
#
_symmetry.space_group_name_H-M   'P 1'
#
loop_
_entity.id
_entity.type
_entity.pdbx_description
1 polymer ?
#
loop_
_entity_poly.entity_id
_entity_poly.type
_entity_poly.pdbx_seq_one_letter_code
_entity_poly.pdbx_strand_id
1 'polypeptide(L)'
;MKRIGLITTLFFIAFFFTQCSDDCGSDVADSPRPIGVKSLRTEFVTLYSQEPNSHIDSFRIAVYSEFDYARLHHFSFINAAYACSPPYYSPPTLGEFIDSIKVYATSDYRGSNEITSQIYFDGENSLSEFNAGIARQMETNYRTSSLWSLKNKPTSSDTFSFSFYYYSNGSIADSSTTQKYFIRE
;
A
#
# COMPACT_ATOMS: atom_id res chain seq x y z
N MET A 1 54.02 5.08 -3.67
CA MET A 1 53.15 6.12 -3.07
C MET A 1 51.97 6.59 -3.94
N LYS A 2 51.96 6.46 -5.29
CA LYS A 2 50.84 6.99 -6.12
C LYS A 2 49.48 6.26 -6.02
N ARG A 3 49.45 4.96 -5.67
CA ARG A 3 48.19 4.18 -5.60
C ARG A 3 47.34 4.47 -4.35
N ILE A 4 47.97 4.75 -3.21
CA ILE A 4 47.25 5.01 -1.94
C ILE A 4 46.43 6.30 -2.05
N GLY A 5 47.01 7.36 -2.63
CA GLY A 5 46.29 8.62 -2.86
C GLY A 5 45.04 8.45 -3.73
N LEU A 6 45.11 7.66 -4.81
CA LEU A 6 43.95 7.39 -5.66
C LEU A 6 42.82 6.69 -4.87
N ILE A 7 43.18 5.71 -4.04
CA ILE A 7 42.22 4.94 -3.23
C ILE A 7 41.59 5.83 -2.16
N THR A 8 42.37 6.67 -1.45
CA THR A 8 41.79 7.59 -0.46
C THR A 8 40.94 8.66 -1.13
N THR A 9 41.31 9.19 -2.30
CA THR A 9 40.44 10.13 -3.03
C THR A 9 39.13 9.48 -3.46
N LEU A 10 39.16 8.25 -3.98
CA LEU A 10 37.93 7.49 -4.30
C LEU A 10 37.07 7.21 -3.06
N PHE A 11 37.70 6.90 -1.92
CA PHE A 11 36.98 6.69 -0.66
C PHE A 11 36.32 7.98 -0.17
N PHE A 12 37.02 9.13 -0.23
CA PHE A 12 36.43 10.42 0.13
C PHE A 12 35.30 10.83 -0.83
N ILE A 13 35.45 10.61 -2.13
CA ILE A 13 34.38 10.86 -3.11
C ILE A 13 33.14 10.02 -2.77
N ALA A 14 33.32 8.73 -2.49
CA ALA A 14 32.21 7.86 -2.05
C ALA A 14 31.59 8.35 -0.73
N PHE A 15 32.41 8.76 0.25
CA PHE A 15 31.94 9.23 1.56
C PHE A 15 31.16 10.55 1.49
N PHE A 16 31.54 11.46 0.59
CA PHE A 16 30.79 12.69 0.30
C PHE A 16 29.49 12.40 -0.45
N PHE A 17 29.42 11.35 -1.27
CA PHE A 17 28.17 10.92 -1.92
C PHE A 17 27.24 10.09 -1.02
N THR A 18 27.70 9.62 0.15
CA THR A 18 26.85 8.88 1.12
C THR A 18 26.26 9.74 2.24
N GLN A 19 26.41 11.06 2.20
CA GLN A 19 25.70 11.93 3.16
C GLN A 19 24.23 12.06 2.74
N CYS A 20 23.37 11.23 3.33
CA CYS A 20 21.95 11.55 3.44
C CYS A 20 21.81 12.87 4.18
N SER A 21 21.49 13.95 3.46
CA SER A 21 21.09 15.20 4.08
C SER A 21 19.66 15.04 4.61
N ASP A 22 19.48 14.91 5.92
CA ASP A 22 18.16 14.83 6.56
C ASP A 22 17.32 16.12 6.37
N ASP A 23 17.94 17.21 5.91
CA ASP A 23 17.25 18.43 5.53
C ASP A 23 16.43 18.25 4.22
N CYS A 24 15.16 17.93 4.42
CA CYS A 24 14.10 17.98 3.40
C CYS A 24 13.77 19.44 3.01
N GLY A 25 14.75 20.13 2.44
CA GLY A 25 14.63 21.52 1.96
C GLY A 25 13.53 21.69 0.89
N SER A 26 12.83 22.82 0.96
CA SER A 26 11.51 23.09 0.38
C SER A 26 11.42 23.22 -1.16
N ASP A 27 12.44 22.78 -1.89
CA ASP A 27 12.44 22.77 -3.36
C ASP A 27 11.91 21.43 -3.86
N VAL A 28 10.59 21.24 -3.75
CA VAL A 28 9.86 20.11 -4.31
C VAL A 28 9.24 20.56 -5.63
N ALA A 29 9.55 19.85 -6.72
CA ALA A 29 8.96 20.13 -8.04
C ALA A 29 7.43 20.00 -8.00
N ASP A 30 6.73 20.78 -8.82
CA ASP A 30 5.29 21.11 -8.75
C ASP A 30 4.26 19.96 -8.80
N SER A 31 4.68 18.70 -8.88
CA SER A 31 3.90 17.51 -8.51
C SER A 31 4.80 16.27 -8.55
N PRO A 32 5.37 15.81 -7.42
CA PRO A 32 6.07 14.55 -7.36
C PRO A 32 5.05 13.41 -7.48
N ARG A 33 5.04 12.78 -8.65
CA ARG A 33 4.30 11.54 -8.90
C ARG A 33 4.93 10.39 -8.11
N PRO A 34 4.15 9.46 -7.52
CA PRO A 34 4.70 8.22 -6.99
C PRO A 34 5.46 7.45 -8.07
N ILE A 35 6.49 6.72 -7.67
CA ILE A 35 7.28 5.82 -8.52
C ILE A 35 7.10 4.35 -8.13
N GLY A 36 6.51 4.07 -6.98
CA GLY A 36 6.24 2.72 -6.49
C GLY A 36 5.37 2.71 -5.24
N VAL A 37 4.87 1.53 -4.89
CA VAL A 37 4.27 1.25 -3.58
C VAL A 37 5.40 0.84 -2.62
N LYS A 38 5.49 1.52 -1.49
CA LYS A 38 6.48 1.28 -0.44
C LYS A 38 6.00 0.21 0.55
N SER A 39 4.71 0.28 0.94
CA SER A 39 4.07 -0.72 1.79
C SER A 39 2.54 -0.64 1.76
N LEU A 40 1.88 -1.79 1.93
CA LEU A 40 0.44 -1.93 2.08
C LEU A 40 0.13 -2.57 3.44
N ARG A 41 -0.69 -1.89 4.25
CA ARG A 41 -1.15 -2.42 5.55
C ARG A 41 -2.66 -2.55 5.56
N THR A 42 -3.14 -3.67 6.09
CA THR A 42 -4.56 -3.96 6.29
C THR A 42 -4.87 -4.18 7.76
N GLU A 43 -5.89 -3.51 8.28
CA GLU A 43 -6.43 -3.71 9.63
C GLU A 43 -7.96 -3.72 9.59
N PHE A 44 -8.61 -4.24 10.61
CA PHE A 44 -10.06 -4.06 10.75
C PHE A 44 -10.34 -2.78 11.52
N VAL A 45 -11.30 -2.00 11.02
CA VAL A 45 -11.77 -0.77 11.67
C VAL A 45 -13.25 -0.90 12.01
N THR A 46 -13.59 -0.46 13.22
CA THR A 46 -14.96 -0.44 13.73
C THR A 46 -15.70 0.74 13.08
N LEU A 47 -16.81 0.46 12.38
CA LEU A 47 -17.69 1.53 11.93
C LEU A 47 -18.59 1.93 13.10
N TYR A 48 -18.68 3.25 13.33
CA TYR A 48 -19.29 3.86 14.52
C TYR A 48 -18.50 3.53 15.81
N SER A 49 -18.56 4.41 16.80
CA SER A 49 -17.70 4.34 18.00
C SER A 49 -18.18 3.35 19.06
N GLN A 50 -18.63 2.17 18.65
CA GLN A 50 -19.15 1.09 19.50
C GLN A 50 -18.42 -0.23 19.19
N GLU A 51 -18.56 -1.22 20.08
CA GLU A 51 -18.05 -2.55 19.79
C GLU A 51 -18.76 -3.15 18.57
N PRO A 52 -18.01 -3.74 17.61
CA PRO A 52 -18.58 -4.43 16.46
C PRO A 52 -19.46 -5.60 16.87
N ASN A 53 -20.49 -5.82 16.06
CA ASN A 53 -21.46 -6.89 16.25
C ASN A 53 -21.50 -7.79 14.99
N SER A 54 -22.48 -8.68 14.91
CA SER A 54 -22.62 -9.66 13.82
C SER A 54 -23.00 -9.09 12.44
N HIS A 55 -23.10 -7.77 12.28
CA HIS A 55 -23.45 -7.09 11.03
C HIS A 55 -22.22 -6.54 10.29
N ILE A 56 -22.23 -6.66 8.96
CA ILE A 56 -21.13 -6.26 8.04
C ILE A 56 -20.96 -4.74 7.86
N ASP A 57 -21.87 -3.95 8.40
CA ASP A 57 -21.85 -2.48 8.46
C ASP A 57 -21.31 -1.96 9.80
N SER A 58 -21.07 -2.83 10.79
CA SER A 58 -20.37 -2.49 12.03
C SER A 58 -18.84 -2.47 11.88
N PHE A 59 -18.30 -2.89 10.72
CA PHE A 59 -16.86 -2.87 10.45
C PHE A 59 -16.48 -2.82 8.97
N ARG A 60 -15.23 -2.45 8.74
CA ARG A 60 -14.55 -2.46 7.44
C ARG A 60 -13.14 -3.00 7.58
N ILE A 61 -12.53 -3.31 6.45
CA ILE A 61 -11.10 -3.52 6.32
C ILE A 61 -10.53 -2.16 5.90
N ALA A 62 -9.60 -1.60 6.66
CA ALA A 62 -8.90 -0.38 6.30
C ALA A 62 -7.58 -0.72 5.61
N VAL A 63 -7.39 -0.19 4.40
CA VAL A 63 -6.17 -0.39 3.61
C VAL A 63 -5.38 0.91 3.55
N TYR A 64 -4.20 0.90 4.15
CA TYR A 64 -3.24 1.99 4.17
C TYR A 64 -2.17 1.73 3.13
N SER A 65 -1.87 2.72 2.30
CA SER A 65 -0.87 2.63 1.23
C SER A 65 0.18 3.72 1.42
N GLU A 66 1.43 3.31 1.62
CA GLU A 66 2.59 4.20 1.52
C GLU A 66 3.20 4.07 0.13
N PHE A 67 3.61 5.20 -0.45
CA PHE A 67 4.21 5.27 -1.79
C PHE A 67 5.63 5.84 -1.69
N ASP A 68 6.51 5.36 -2.57
CA ASP A 68 7.79 5.99 -2.82
C ASP A 68 7.63 7.06 -3.90
N TYR A 69 8.27 8.22 -3.72
CA TYR A 69 8.27 9.32 -4.69
C TYR A 69 9.71 9.72 -5.03
N ALA A 70 9.99 9.96 -6.31
CA ALA A 70 11.29 10.46 -6.75
C ALA A 70 11.45 11.95 -6.43
N ARG A 71 12.56 12.32 -5.79
CA ARG A 71 12.99 13.72 -5.71
C ARG A 71 13.68 14.13 -7.01
N LEU A 72 13.12 15.11 -7.70
CA LEU A 72 13.76 15.79 -8.82
C LEU A 72 14.80 16.81 -8.29
N HIS A 73 16.05 16.39 -8.19
CA HIS A 73 17.16 17.32 -7.98
C HIS A 73 17.65 17.89 -9.32
N HIS A 74 17.53 19.20 -9.51
CA HIS A 74 18.20 19.93 -10.61
C HIS A 74 19.70 20.10 -10.35
N PHE A 75 20.46 18.99 -10.28
CA PHE A 75 21.92 19.02 -10.38
C PHE A 75 22.34 18.86 -11.85
N SER A 76 22.98 19.88 -12.41
CA SER A 76 23.15 20.09 -13.85
C SER A 76 24.02 19.08 -14.63
N PHE A 77 24.49 17.99 -14.01
CA PHE A 77 25.36 17.01 -14.65
C PHE A 77 25.10 15.51 -14.34
N ILE A 78 24.35 15.16 -13.28
CA ILE A 78 24.01 13.75 -12.97
C ILE A 78 22.61 13.67 -12.35
N ASN A 79 21.67 13.00 -13.03
CA ASN A 79 20.33 12.70 -12.51
C ASN A 79 20.38 11.50 -11.54
N ALA A 80 20.58 11.76 -10.25
CA ALA A 80 20.40 10.78 -9.19
C ALA A 80 19.04 11.01 -8.51
N ALA A 81 18.09 10.08 -8.70
CA ALA A 81 16.80 10.12 -8.03
C ALA A 81 16.90 9.46 -6.66
N TYR A 82 16.59 10.21 -5.61
CA TYR A 82 16.47 9.71 -4.24
C TYR A 82 14.98 9.67 -3.84
N ALA A 83 14.57 8.65 -3.09
CA ALA A 83 13.20 8.52 -2.63
C ALA A 83 12.94 9.47 -1.43
N CYS A 84 11.86 10.25 -1.49
CA CYS A 84 11.43 11.17 -0.43
C CYS A 84 9.89 11.16 -0.32
N SER A 85 9.33 11.65 0.79
CA SER A 85 7.87 11.78 0.94
C SER A 85 7.42 13.24 0.79
N PRO A 86 6.55 13.57 -0.18
CA PRO A 86 6.19 14.95 -0.51
C PRO A 86 4.83 15.43 0.06
N PRO A 87 4.54 16.75 0.01
CA PRO A 87 3.25 17.29 0.42
C PRO A 87 2.20 17.25 -0.71
N TYR A 88 1.00 16.76 -0.39
CA TYR A 88 -0.31 16.94 -1.07
C TYR A 88 -0.35 17.14 -2.60
N TYR A 89 -0.61 16.03 -3.31
CA TYR A 89 -1.11 16.02 -4.69
C TYR A 89 -2.29 15.06 -4.83
N SER A 90 -2.90 15.02 -6.04
CA SER A 90 -4.01 14.11 -6.37
C SER A 90 -3.71 12.69 -5.87
N PRO A 91 -4.63 12.04 -5.14
CA PRO A 91 -4.33 10.78 -4.47
C PRO A 91 -3.90 9.74 -5.51
N PRO A 92 -2.75 9.08 -5.32
CA PRO A 92 -2.29 8.06 -6.24
C PRO A 92 -3.27 6.89 -6.24
N THR A 93 -3.54 6.34 -7.42
CA THR A 93 -4.40 5.16 -7.52
C THR A 93 -3.57 3.89 -7.33
N LEU A 94 -4.05 2.96 -6.50
CA LEU A 94 -3.33 1.71 -6.26
C LEU A 94 -3.17 0.90 -7.56
N GLY A 95 -4.11 1.06 -8.49
CA GLY A 95 -4.11 0.44 -9.81
C GLY A 95 -3.04 0.94 -10.79
N GLU A 96 -2.27 1.98 -10.47
CA GLU A 96 -1.05 2.34 -11.23
C GLU A 96 0.12 1.39 -10.94
N PHE A 97 0.09 0.67 -9.82
CA PHE A 97 1.19 -0.16 -9.34
C PHE A 97 0.80 -1.64 -9.15
N ILE A 98 -0.46 -1.89 -8.81
CA ILE A 98 -1.01 -3.22 -8.53
C ILE A 98 -2.01 -3.62 -9.64
N ASP A 99 -1.75 -4.75 -10.29
CA ASP A 99 -2.59 -5.30 -11.35
C ASP A 99 -3.68 -6.24 -10.84
N SER A 100 -3.43 -6.93 -9.73
CA SER A 100 -4.45 -7.77 -9.08
C SER A 100 -4.17 -8.00 -7.60
N ILE A 101 -5.22 -8.35 -6.87
CA ILE A 101 -5.20 -8.63 -5.44
C ILE A 101 -5.88 -9.98 -5.22
N LYS A 102 -5.23 -10.89 -4.50
CA LYS A 102 -5.85 -12.14 -4.03
C LYS A 102 -6.01 -12.09 -2.52
N VAL A 103 -7.13 -12.59 -2.03
CA VAL A 103 -7.45 -12.53 -0.59
C VAL A 103 -7.91 -13.89 -0.10
N TYR A 104 -7.25 -14.36 0.96
CA TYR A 104 -7.54 -15.62 1.62
C TYR A 104 -8.01 -15.40 3.05
N ALA A 105 -9.03 -16.13 3.48
CA ALA A 105 -9.46 -16.22 4.88
C ALA A 105 -8.75 -17.36 5.61
N THR A 106 -8.57 -17.21 6.92
CA THR A 106 -8.02 -18.27 7.80
C THR A 106 -8.94 -19.47 7.98
N SER A 107 -10.20 -19.36 7.56
CA SER A 107 -11.27 -20.35 7.76
C SER A 107 -12.30 -20.23 6.66
N ASP A 108 -12.87 -21.35 6.21
CA ASP A 108 -13.80 -21.41 5.08
C ASP A 108 -14.93 -20.39 5.20
N TYR A 109 -14.90 -19.41 4.30
CA TYR A 109 -15.94 -18.41 4.14
C TYR A 109 -16.85 -18.86 3.01
N ARG A 110 -18.12 -19.19 3.32
CA ARG A 110 -19.09 -19.69 2.33
C ARG A 110 -18.60 -20.91 1.52
N GLY A 111 -17.71 -21.74 2.09
CA GLY A 111 -17.14 -22.93 1.44
C GLY A 111 -15.90 -22.68 0.58
N SER A 112 -15.24 -21.54 0.72
CA SER A 112 -13.93 -21.24 0.10
C SER A 112 -13.04 -20.49 1.07
N ASN A 113 -11.73 -20.75 1.04
CA ASN A 113 -10.75 -19.88 1.70
C ASN A 113 -10.36 -18.70 0.81
N GLU A 114 -10.43 -18.80 -0.52
CA GLU A 114 -10.26 -17.63 -1.38
C GLU A 114 -11.56 -16.81 -1.40
N ILE A 115 -11.47 -15.54 -1.00
CA ILE A 115 -12.61 -14.63 -0.82
C ILE A 115 -12.51 -13.36 -1.67
N THR A 116 -11.60 -13.30 -2.64
CA THR A 116 -11.34 -12.13 -3.50
C THR A 116 -12.64 -11.52 -4.06
N SER A 117 -13.58 -12.35 -4.55
CA SER A 117 -14.87 -11.92 -5.12
C SER A 117 -15.92 -11.45 -4.10
N GLN A 118 -15.58 -11.46 -2.82
CA GLN A 118 -16.44 -11.10 -1.70
C GLN A 118 -16.06 -9.75 -1.07
N ILE A 119 -15.03 -9.09 -1.59
CA ILE A 119 -14.54 -7.79 -1.08
C ILE A 119 -14.89 -6.67 -2.06
N TYR A 120 -15.49 -5.61 -1.51
CA TYR A 120 -15.98 -4.43 -2.22
C TYR A 120 -15.30 -3.15 -1.71
N PHE A 121 -14.90 -2.28 -2.62
CA PHE A 121 -14.35 -0.95 -2.36
C PHE A 121 -15.22 0.13 -3.02
N ASP A 122 -15.13 1.35 -2.48
CA ASP A 122 -15.88 2.53 -2.95
C ASP A 122 -17.40 2.31 -3.08
N GLY A 123 -17.95 1.45 -2.20
CA GLY A 123 -19.38 1.15 -2.10
C GLY A 123 -19.93 0.15 -3.12
N GLU A 124 -19.44 0.18 -4.37
CA GLU A 124 -20.03 -0.59 -5.48
C GLU A 124 -19.06 -1.54 -6.19
N ASN A 125 -17.77 -1.21 -6.29
CA ASN A 125 -16.79 -1.99 -7.06
C ASN A 125 -16.22 -3.16 -6.26
N SER A 126 -16.00 -4.32 -6.89
CA SER A 126 -15.39 -5.50 -6.26
C SER A 126 -13.91 -5.69 -6.63
N LEU A 127 -13.13 -6.36 -5.77
CA LEU A 127 -11.75 -6.74 -6.12
C LEU A 127 -11.68 -7.65 -7.36
N SER A 128 -12.75 -8.39 -7.68
CA SER A 128 -12.86 -9.11 -8.95
C SER A 128 -12.90 -8.18 -10.17
N GLU A 129 -13.61 -7.05 -10.09
CA GLU A 129 -13.67 -6.05 -11.16
C GLU A 129 -12.37 -5.24 -11.28
N PHE A 130 -11.69 -4.98 -10.16
CA PHE A 130 -10.32 -4.45 -10.16
C PHE A 130 -9.36 -5.41 -10.87
N ASN A 131 -9.36 -6.70 -10.49
CA ASN A 131 -8.52 -7.73 -11.11
C ASN A 131 -8.82 -7.94 -12.61
N ALA A 132 -10.07 -7.75 -13.02
CA ALA A 132 -10.49 -7.78 -14.43
C ALA A 132 -10.11 -6.50 -15.21
N GLY A 133 -9.56 -5.47 -14.56
CA GLY A 133 -9.19 -4.20 -15.16
C GLY A 133 -10.37 -3.24 -15.41
N ILE A 134 -11.55 -3.52 -14.86
CA ILE A 134 -12.77 -2.72 -15.03
C ILE A 134 -12.74 -1.50 -14.08
N ALA A 135 -12.45 -1.74 -12.80
CA ALA A 135 -12.44 -0.73 -11.75
C ALA A 135 -11.00 -0.40 -11.30
N ARG A 136 -10.15 0.08 -12.22
CA ARG A 136 -8.71 0.33 -11.96
C ARG A 136 -8.44 1.51 -11.00
N GLN A 137 -9.34 2.48 -10.93
CA GLN A 137 -9.19 3.67 -10.09
C GLN A 137 -9.62 3.37 -8.65
N MET A 138 -8.79 2.60 -7.96
CA MET A 138 -8.88 2.45 -6.51
C MET A 138 -8.09 3.60 -5.87
N GLU A 139 -8.78 4.64 -5.43
CA GLU A 139 -8.15 5.80 -4.81
C GLU A 139 -7.53 5.42 -3.45
N THR A 140 -6.27 5.80 -3.26
CA THR A 140 -5.57 5.64 -1.98
C THR A 140 -4.93 6.96 -1.60
N ASN A 141 -5.42 7.57 -0.52
CA ASN A 141 -4.87 8.84 -0.04
C ASN A 141 -3.74 8.56 0.95
N TYR A 142 -2.62 9.27 0.79
CA TYR A 142 -1.47 9.22 1.71
C TYR A 142 -1.84 9.47 3.19
N ARG A 143 -3.02 10.05 3.48
CA ARG A 143 -3.51 10.30 4.85
C ARG A 143 -4.77 9.53 5.28
N THR A 144 -5.46 8.83 4.37
CA THR A 144 -6.71 8.11 4.71
C THR A 144 -6.74 6.72 4.08
N SER A 145 -7.15 5.72 4.86
CA SER A 145 -7.33 4.37 4.38
C SER A 145 -8.50 4.24 3.40
N SER A 146 -8.40 3.29 2.46
CA SER A 146 -9.52 2.85 1.63
C SER A 146 -10.34 1.76 2.35
N LEU A 147 -11.65 1.68 2.06
CA LEU A 147 -12.68 0.83 2.68
C LEU A 147 -13.59 0.23 1.57
N TRP A 148 -13.51 -1.02 1.11
CA TRP A 148 -13.01 -2.30 1.63
C TRP A 148 -13.95 -2.92 2.68
N SER A 149 -14.98 -3.59 2.14
CA SER A 149 -16.20 -4.13 2.77
C SER A 149 -16.38 -5.60 2.41
N LEU A 150 -17.02 -6.40 3.27
CA LEU A 150 -17.40 -7.78 2.95
C LEU A 150 -18.82 -7.86 2.36
N LYS A 151 -19.03 -8.71 1.35
CA LYS A 151 -20.35 -8.97 0.74
C LYS A 151 -21.33 -9.66 1.69
N ASN A 152 -20.83 -10.56 2.52
CA ASN A 152 -21.60 -11.37 3.48
C ASN A 152 -20.86 -11.43 4.83
N LYS A 153 -21.56 -11.80 5.92
CA LYS A 153 -20.85 -12.18 7.15
C LYS A 153 -20.11 -13.51 6.96
N PRO A 154 -18.94 -13.72 7.61
CA PRO A 154 -18.33 -15.04 7.75
C PRO A 154 -19.30 -16.03 8.42
N THR A 155 -19.27 -17.29 8.00
CA THR A 155 -20.29 -18.29 8.35
C THR A 155 -19.88 -19.33 9.40
N SER A 156 -18.62 -19.30 9.85
CA SER A 156 -17.95 -20.50 10.37
C SER A 156 -17.05 -20.27 11.59
N SER A 157 -16.89 -19.02 12.06
CA SER A 157 -15.97 -18.74 13.17
C SER A 157 -16.31 -17.45 13.90
N ASP A 158 -16.27 -17.53 15.23
CA ASP A 158 -16.17 -16.39 16.15
C ASP A 158 -15.03 -15.44 15.77
N THR A 159 -13.94 -15.98 15.21
CA THR A 159 -12.72 -15.23 14.90
C THR A 159 -12.12 -15.50 13.53
N PHE A 160 -11.78 -14.45 12.79
CA PHE A 160 -11.19 -14.56 11.44
C PHE A 160 -10.10 -13.52 11.22
N SER A 161 -9.18 -13.81 10.31
CA SER A 161 -8.34 -12.81 9.66
C SER A 161 -8.23 -13.10 8.16
N PHE A 162 -7.73 -12.11 7.42
CA PHE A 162 -7.57 -12.16 5.98
C PHE A 162 -6.11 -11.86 5.61
N SER A 163 -5.55 -12.65 4.70
CA SER A 163 -4.23 -12.44 4.10
C SER A 163 -4.40 -11.95 2.65
N PHE A 164 -3.79 -10.82 2.35
CA PHE A 164 -3.84 -10.14 1.05
C PHE A 164 -2.50 -10.30 0.35
N TYR A 165 -2.56 -10.65 -0.92
CA TYR A 165 -1.41 -10.75 -1.82
C TYR A 165 -1.63 -9.78 -2.97
N TYR A 166 -0.76 -8.78 -3.07
CA TYR A 166 -0.82 -7.73 -4.07
C TYR A 166 0.15 -8.05 -5.20
N TYR A 167 -0.31 -8.05 -6.44
CA TYR A 167 0.47 -8.45 -7.60
C TYR A 167 0.72 -7.28 -8.55
N SER A 168 1.95 -7.15 -9.03
CA SER A 168 2.35 -6.26 -10.12
C SER A 168 3.03 -7.08 -11.21
N ASN A 169 2.60 -6.92 -12.46
CA ASN A 169 3.08 -7.64 -13.63
C ASN A 169 3.14 -9.18 -13.42
N GLY A 170 2.13 -9.73 -12.74
CA GLY A 170 2.00 -11.15 -12.41
C GLY A 170 2.89 -11.66 -11.26
N SER A 171 3.76 -10.83 -10.70
CA SER A 171 4.60 -11.15 -9.53
C SER A 171 4.02 -10.54 -8.25
N ILE A 172 4.26 -11.15 -7.09
CA ILE A 172 3.87 -10.54 -5.80
C ILE A 172 4.74 -9.29 -5.59
N ALA A 173 4.08 -8.14 -5.42
CA ALA A 173 4.71 -6.86 -5.09
C ALA A 173 4.75 -6.63 -3.59
N ASP A 174 3.69 -6.99 -2.86
CA ASP A 174 3.60 -6.90 -1.41
C ASP A 174 2.58 -7.92 -0.85
N SER A 175 2.54 -8.10 0.46
CA SER A 175 1.47 -8.84 1.14
C SER A 175 1.20 -8.30 2.55
N SER A 176 -0.06 -8.36 2.96
CA SER A 176 -0.49 -7.93 4.29
C SER A 176 -1.41 -8.96 4.93
N THR A 177 -1.64 -8.85 6.23
CA THR A 177 -2.60 -9.70 6.94
C THR A 177 -3.27 -8.90 8.04
N THR A 178 -4.60 -8.98 8.13
CA THR A 178 -5.34 -8.33 9.21
C THR A 178 -5.09 -9.03 10.54
N GLN A 179 -5.18 -8.28 11.64
CA GLN A 179 -5.24 -8.89 12.97
C GLN A 179 -6.48 -9.80 13.10
N LYS A 180 -6.41 -10.79 13.98
CA LYS A 180 -7.58 -11.62 14.31
C LYS A 180 -8.71 -10.73 14.82
N TYR A 181 -9.86 -10.84 14.18
CA TYR A 181 -11.07 -10.10 14.49
C TYR A 181 -12.10 -11.00 15.14
N PHE A 182 -12.86 -10.48 16.11
CA PHE A 182 -13.90 -11.21 16.82
C PHE A 182 -15.26 -10.57 16.54
N ILE A 183 -16.22 -11.38 16.11
CA ILE A 183 -17.63 -10.98 16.01
C ILE A 183 -18.38 -11.54 17.21
N ARG A 184 -19.10 -10.68 17.93
CA ARG A 184 -20.15 -11.14 18.86
C ARG A 184 -21.44 -11.40 18.09
N GLU A 185 -22.00 -12.59 18.26
CA GLU A 185 -23.37 -12.91 17.82
C GLU A 185 -24.43 -12.27 18.74
#